data_AF-A0A7C3F350-F1
#
_entry.id   AF-A0A7C3F350-F1
#
_cell.length_a   1.000
_cell.length_b   1.000
_cell.length_c   1.000
_cell.angle_alpha   90.00
_cell.angle_beta   90.00
_cell.angle_gamma   90.00
#
_symmetry.space_group_name_H-M   'P 1'
#
loop_
_entity.id
_entity.type
_entity.pdbx_description
1 polymer ?
#
loop_
_entity_poly.entity_id
_entity_poly.type
_entity_poly.pdbx_seq_one_letter_code
_entity_poly.pdbx_strand_id
1 'polypeptide(L)'
;EANEAADAKKQLAMERSRLSEIEEQLAKKEFASQEQMALQEIEGQLARLDYDAGQHEQLRQNLLELEQYETPMRKLEEADRLIAQEKESMSQAETHAQELLKGMAADNQKREELAAELEALPRLAVEMADAESAYQEIEQQQKGAQETLWNVKAKLQRCDELEKRKKDKEKALSQSAKEEGIYRELARAFGKGGIQALLIEMALPEIEVEANRLLGRMTDNRMHVKFETQRETKKGDVVETLDITISDELGTRNYEMFSGGEAFRINFAIRIALSRLLARRAGAPLPTLIIDEGFGTQDSSGIEKLKEAINSIQDDFDKILVITHIEELRDAFPTRIDVVKTGEGSTFSVN
;
A
#
# COMPACT_ATOMS: atom_id res chain seq x y z
N GLU A 1 57.32 -165.16 123.37
CA GLU A 1 56.32 -164.07 123.34
C GLU A 1 56.68 -163.12 122.19
N ALA A 2 56.27 -163.29 120.94
CA ALA A 2 55.12 -164.01 120.37
C ALA A 2 53.74 -163.34 120.49
N ASN A 3 53.57 -162.09 120.94
CA ASN A 3 52.22 -161.51 120.92
C ASN A 3 52.08 -160.02 120.52
N GLU A 4 53.11 -159.17 120.61
CA GLU A 4 52.95 -157.75 120.18
C GLU A 4 53.12 -157.52 118.67
N ALA A 5 53.57 -158.54 117.93
CA ALA A 5 53.37 -158.64 116.49
C ALA A 5 51.90 -158.88 116.07
N ALA A 6 50.92 -158.98 116.99
CA ALA A 6 49.52 -159.27 116.64
C ALA A 6 48.55 -158.07 116.81
N ASP A 7 48.63 -157.32 117.91
CA ASP A 7 47.56 -156.35 118.24
C ASP A 7 47.72 -154.93 117.60
N ALA A 8 48.92 -154.35 117.48
CA ALA A 8 49.12 -153.04 116.79
C ALA A 8 49.30 -153.17 115.26
N LYS A 9 49.59 -154.39 114.81
CA LYS A 9 49.29 -154.85 113.46
C LYS A 9 47.78 -154.96 113.19
N LYS A 10 46.88 -154.66 114.17
CA LYS A 10 45.39 -154.46 114.03
C LYS A 10 44.90 -153.00 114.19
N GLN A 11 45.72 -152.11 114.76
CA GLN A 11 45.66 -150.65 114.54
C GLN A 11 46.44 -150.19 113.30
N LEU A 12 46.94 -151.15 112.54
CA LEU A 12 46.34 -151.44 111.25
C LEU A 12 45.20 -150.50 110.92
N ALA A 13 45.59 -149.70 109.94
CA ALA A 13 45.04 -149.87 108.61
C ALA A 13 43.61 -149.42 108.46
N MET A 14 42.90 -149.14 109.54
CA MET A 14 41.91 -148.09 109.61
C MET A 14 42.57 -146.75 109.31
N GLU A 15 43.67 -146.37 109.98
CA GLU A 15 44.32 -145.09 109.67
C GLU A 15 45.08 -145.11 108.34
N ARG A 16 45.61 -146.27 107.95
CA ARG A 16 46.15 -146.54 106.62
C ARG A 16 45.09 -146.67 105.51
N SER A 17 43.78 -146.64 105.80
CA SER A 17 42.72 -146.57 104.78
C SER A 17 42.07 -145.19 104.76
N ARG A 18 41.83 -144.57 105.92
CA ARG A 18 41.19 -143.25 105.99
C ARG A 18 42.08 -142.13 105.46
N LEU A 19 43.39 -142.16 105.76
CA LEU A 19 44.29 -141.15 105.21
C LEU A 19 44.48 -141.36 103.70
N SER A 20 44.52 -142.62 103.25
CA SER A 20 44.60 -142.96 101.82
C SER A 20 43.33 -142.57 101.06
N GLU A 21 42.12 -142.72 101.63
CA GLU A 21 40.87 -142.27 100.99
C GLU A 21 40.80 -140.74 100.90
N ILE A 22 41.25 -140.01 101.93
CA ILE A 22 41.23 -138.54 101.92
C ILE A 22 42.31 -137.97 100.99
N GLU A 23 43.53 -138.55 100.97
CA GLU A 23 44.59 -138.15 100.03
C GLU A 23 44.25 -138.52 98.59
N GLU A 24 43.56 -139.64 98.34
CA GLU A 24 43.08 -140.01 97.00
C GLU A 24 41.92 -139.12 96.55
N GLN A 25 41.02 -138.66 97.45
CA GLN A 25 40.01 -137.64 97.13
C GLN A 25 40.62 -136.27 96.79
N LEU A 26 41.69 -135.85 97.49
CA LEU A 26 42.43 -134.63 97.18
C LEU A 26 43.21 -134.74 95.86
N ALA A 27 43.81 -135.90 95.56
CA ALA A 27 44.53 -136.14 94.31
C ALA A 27 43.60 -136.30 93.09
N LYS A 28 42.42 -136.92 93.27
CA LYS A 28 41.36 -137.02 92.24
C LYS A 28 40.55 -135.73 92.08
N LYS A 29 40.75 -134.73 92.94
CA LYS A 29 40.04 -133.44 92.94
C LYS A 29 38.51 -133.58 93.04
N GLU A 30 38.01 -134.64 93.69
CA GLU A 30 36.57 -134.86 93.94
C GLU A 30 36.10 -134.11 95.20
N PHE A 31 36.37 -132.80 95.25
CA PHE A 31 35.85 -131.86 96.25
C PHE A 31 35.29 -130.64 95.52
N ALA A 32 34.18 -130.07 96.01
CA ALA A 32 33.58 -128.84 95.45
C ALA A 32 33.34 -128.90 93.91
N SER A 33 32.66 -129.95 93.46
CA SER A 33 32.45 -130.24 92.03
C SER A 33 31.56 -129.22 91.29
N GLN A 34 30.72 -128.45 91.99
CA GLN A 34 29.94 -127.36 91.35
C GLN A 34 30.83 -126.17 90.99
N GLU A 35 31.76 -125.80 91.87
CA GLU A 35 32.66 -124.65 91.67
C GLU A 35 33.71 -124.91 90.58
N GLN A 36 34.19 -126.15 90.42
CA GLN A 36 35.12 -126.49 89.34
C GLN A 36 34.47 -126.47 87.95
N MET A 37 33.20 -126.88 87.81
CA MET A 37 32.49 -126.77 86.53
C MET A 37 32.28 -125.31 86.12
N ALA A 38 31.95 -124.43 87.07
CA ALA A 38 31.81 -122.99 86.82
C ALA A 38 33.14 -122.33 86.41
N LEU A 39 34.26 -122.76 87.00
CA LEU A 39 35.60 -122.26 86.63
C LEU A 39 35.95 -122.68 85.19
N GLN A 40 35.67 -123.93 84.81
CA GLN A 40 35.92 -124.44 83.45
C GLN A 40 35.10 -123.71 82.38
N GLU A 41 33.86 -123.30 82.70
CA GLU A 41 33.02 -122.54 81.79
C GLU A 41 33.56 -121.11 81.56
N ILE A 42 34.05 -120.45 82.62
CA ILE A 42 34.66 -119.11 82.52
C ILE A 42 36.01 -119.17 81.78
N GLU A 43 36.86 -120.17 82.05
CA GLU A 43 38.11 -120.38 81.31
C GLU A 43 37.85 -120.65 79.82
N GLY A 44 36.78 -121.38 79.49
CA GLY A 44 36.34 -121.59 78.11
C GLY A 44 35.82 -120.33 77.41
N GLN A 45 35.18 -119.41 78.14
CA GLN A 45 34.73 -118.12 77.60
C GLN A 45 35.90 -117.15 77.36
N LEU A 46 36.89 -117.12 78.26
CA LEU A 46 38.12 -116.34 78.10
C LEU A 46 38.96 -116.82 76.91
N ALA A 47 39.08 -118.14 76.70
CA ALA A 47 39.82 -118.69 75.56
C ALA A 47 39.16 -118.44 74.18
N ARG A 48 37.85 -118.10 74.14
CA ARG A 48 37.13 -117.73 72.90
C ARG A 48 37.27 -116.25 72.54
N LEU A 49 37.69 -115.41 73.48
CA LEU A 49 38.00 -114.00 73.23
C LEU A 49 39.46 -113.91 72.77
N ASP A 50 39.66 -113.75 71.47
CA ASP A 50 40.96 -113.50 70.80
C ASP A 50 41.47 -112.07 71.12
N TYR A 51 41.44 -111.71 72.40
CA TYR A 51 41.77 -110.37 72.92
C TYR A 51 43.27 -110.31 73.21
N ASP A 52 44.00 -109.70 72.27
CA ASP A 52 45.43 -109.42 72.39
C ASP A 52 45.64 -108.06 73.08
N ALA A 53 45.98 -108.11 74.37
CA ALA A 53 46.27 -106.91 75.17
C ALA A 53 47.44 -106.07 74.60
N GLY A 54 48.34 -106.68 73.82
CA GLY A 54 49.46 -105.99 73.18
C GLY A 54 49.04 -105.06 72.05
N GLN A 55 48.12 -105.50 71.17
CA GLN A 55 47.65 -104.68 70.04
C GLN A 55 46.85 -103.47 70.50
N HIS A 56 46.05 -103.59 71.55
CA HIS A 56 45.26 -102.49 72.08
C HIS A 56 46.14 -101.38 72.67
N GLU A 57 47.19 -101.75 73.41
CA GLU A 57 48.14 -100.76 73.96
C GLU A 57 48.94 -100.06 72.86
N GLN A 58 49.27 -100.79 71.78
CA GLN A 58 49.98 -100.23 70.62
C GLN A 58 49.12 -99.22 69.84
N LEU A 59 47.83 -99.52 69.61
CA LEU A 59 46.91 -98.59 68.98
C LEU A 59 46.68 -97.33 69.83
N ARG A 60 46.63 -97.51 71.15
CA ARG A 60 46.47 -96.40 72.11
C ARG A 60 47.70 -95.48 72.11
N GLN A 61 48.91 -96.04 72.04
CA GLN A 61 50.14 -95.23 71.90
C GLN A 61 50.18 -94.47 70.57
N ASN A 62 49.81 -95.10 69.46
CA ASN A 62 49.76 -94.42 68.15
C ASN A 62 48.76 -93.26 68.12
N LEU A 63 47.61 -93.40 68.79
CA LEU A 63 46.63 -92.31 68.91
C LEU A 63 47.18 -91.13 69.72
N LEU A 64 47.86 -91.41 70.84
CA LEU A 64 48.53 -90.39 71.65
C LEU A 64 49.66 -89.66 70.89
N GLU A 65 50.43 -90.37 70.08
CA GLU A 65 51.46 -89.77 69.22
C GLU A 65 50.89 -88.93 68.08
N LEU A 66 49.68 -89.25 67.59
CA LEU A 66 49.04 -88.52 66.48
C LEU A 66 48.19 -87.33 66.93
N GLU A 67 47.67 -87.34 68.15
CA GLU A 67 46.85 -86.25 68.73
C GLU A 67 47.60 -84.90 68.74
N GLN A 68 48.94 -84.92 68.91
CA GLN A 68 49.76 -83.70 68.88
C GLN A 68 49.77 -82.97 67.53
N TYR A 69 49.40 -83.65 66.42
CA TYR A 69 49.43 -83.08 65.07
C TYR A 69 48.08 -82.53 64.57
N GLU A 70 46.98 -82.79 65.28
CA GLU A 70 45.65 -82.28 64.89
C GLU A 70 45.56 -80.75 65.01
N THR A 71 46.11 -80.18 66.09
CA THR A 71 46.06 -78.74 66.36
C THR A 71 46.91 -77.91 65.37
N PRO A 72 48.16 -78.29 65.06
CA PRO A 72 48.95 -77.61 64.03
C PRO A 72 48.33 -77.67 62.63
N MET A 73 47.72 -78.81 62.26
CA MET A 73 47.09 -78.98 60.94
C MET A 73 45.90 -78.03 60.76
N ARG A 74 45.02 -77.90 61.77
CA ARG A 74 43.93 -76.91 61.72
C ARG A 74 44.42 -75.46 61.61
N LYS A 75 45.50 -75.10 62.32
CA LYS A 75 46.09 -73.76 62.23
C LYS A 75 46.68 -73.47 60.85
N LEU A 76 47.27 -74.48 60.20
CA LEU A 76 47.80 -74.35 58.84
C LEU A 76 46.66 -74.13 57.84
N GLU A 77 45.59 -74.93 57.92
CA GLU A 77 44.40 -74.78 57.06
C GLU A 77 43.74 -73.40 57.22
N GLU A 78 43.66 -72.89 58.46
CA GLU A 78 43.15 -71.55 58.74
C GLU A 78 44.05 -70.45 58.17
N ALA A 79 45.38 -70.57 58.32
CA ALA A 79 46.34 -69.63 57.76
C ALA A 79 46.31 -69.61 56.21
N ASP A 80 46.21 -70.77 55.57
CA ASP A 80 46.10 -70.87 54.10
C ASP A 80 44.81 -70.20 53.59
N ARG A 81 43.69 -70.38 54.31
CA ARG A 81 42.43 -69.72 53.98
C ARG A 81 42.54 -68.19 54.12
N LEU A 82 43.16 -67.70 55.19
CA LEU A 82 43.35 -66.27 55.42
C LEU A 82 44.28 -65.65 54.37
N ILE A 83 45.38 -66.32 54.01
CA ILE A 83 46.29 -65.84 52.95
C ILE A 83 45.57 -65.77 51.60
N ALA A 84 44.74 -66.76 51.28
CA ALA A 84 43.94 -66.73 50.06
C ALA A 84 42.97 -65.54 50.05
N GLN A 85 42.28 -65.29 51.18
CA GLN A 85 41.37 -64.16 51.32
C GLN A 85 42.08 -62.79 51.22
N GLU A 86 43.26 -62.64 51.83
CA GLU A 86 44.03 -61.39 51.76
C GLU A 86 44.63 -61.14 50.37
N LYS A 87 45.00 -62.20 49.64
CA LYS A 87 45.42 -62.05 48.23
C LYS A 87 44.27 -61.60 47.34
N GLU A 88 43.07 -62.13 47.58
CA GLU A 88 41.87 -61.72 46.85
C GLU A 88 41.50 -60.26 47.17
N SER A 89 41.53 -59.86 48.46
CA SER A 89 41.26 -58.47 48.88
C SER A 89 42.27 -57.49 48.28
N MET A 90 43.56 -57.86 48.26
CA MET A 90 44.63 -57.06 47.66
C MET A 90 44.43 -56.90 46.14
N SER A 91 44.11 -57.98 45.44
CA SER A 91 43.84 -57.92 43.99
C SER A 91 42.61 -57.06 43.66
N GLN A 92 41.56 -57.14 44.47
CA GLN A 92 40.38 -56.28 44.33
C GLN A 92 40.73 -54.81 44.57
N ALA A 93 41.50 -54.51 45.63
CA ALA A 93 41.94 -53.15 45.94
C ALA A 93 42.84 -52.56 44.85
N GLU A 94 43.77 -53.33 44.29
CA GLU A 94 44.60 -52.91 43.16
C GLU A 94 43.76 -52.59 41.92
N THR A 95 42.76 -53.42 41.62
CA THR A 95 41.85 -53.19 40.49
C THR A 95 41.07 -51.88 40.67
N HIS A 96 40.50 -51.65 41.86
CA HIS A 96 39.78 -50.40 42.17
C HIS A 96 40.71 -49.18 42.11
N ALA A 97 41.95 -49.29 42.59
CA ALA A 97 42.92 -48.21 42.51
C ALA A 97 43.28 -47.87 41.05
N GLN A 98 43.42 -48.88 40.19
CA GLN A 98 43.66 -48.66 38.76
C GLN A 98 42.46 -48.01 38.06
N GLU A 99 41.23 -48.41 38.40
CA GLU A 99 40.02 -47.78 37.87
C GLU A 99 39.90 -46.31 38.30
N LEU A 100 40.17 -46.01 39.58
CA LEU A 100 40.18 -44.63 40.08
C LEU A 100 41.24 -43.77 39.38
N LEU A 101 42.46 -44.29 39.18
CA LEU A 101 43.51 -43.57 38.46
C LEU A 101 43.12 -43.28 37.00
N LYS A 102 42.47 -44.23 36.32
CA LYS A 102 41.94 -44.02 34.96
C LYS A 102 40.84 -42.96 34.96
N GLY A 103 39.92 -43.00 35.94
CA GLY A 103 38.88 -41.98 36.11
C GLY A 103 39.46 -40.59 36.33
N MET A 104 40.44 -40.46 37.24
CA MET A 104 41.13 -39.20 37.51
C MET A 104 41.84 -38.64 36.28
N ALA A 105 42.48 -39.49 35.48
CA ALA A 105 43.14 -39.05 34.24
C ALA A 105 42.14 -38.52 33.21
N ALA A 106 41.01 -39.20 33.02
CA ALA A 106 39.95 -38.76 32.11
C ALA A 106 39.30 -37.45 32.57
N ASP A 107 39.02 -37.32 33.87
CA ASP A 107 38.48 -36.09 34.44
C ASP A 107 39.49 -34.93 34.31
N ASN A 108 40.78 -35.17 34.50
CA ASN A 108 41.79 -34.14 34.33
C ASN A 108 41.92 -33.68 32.87
N GLN A 109 41.89 -34.60 31.92
CA GLN A 109 41.86 -34.26 30.49
C GLN A 109 40.63 -33.39 30.16
N LYS A 110 39.46 -33.79 30.64
CA LYS A 110 38.21 -33.04 30.40
C LYS A 110 38.23 -31.64 31.04
N ARG A 111 38.88 -31.50 32.20
CA ARG A 111 39.11 -30.19 32.83
C ARG A 111 40.03 -29.30 32.00
N GLU A 112 41.09 -29.85 31.40
CA GLU A 112 42.00 -29.10 30.53
C GLU A 112 41.28 -28.64 29.25
N GLU A 113 40.48 -29.51 28.63
CA GLU A 113 39.65 -29.17 27.46
C GLU A 113 38.67 -28.03 27.78
N LEU A 114 37.92 -28.14 28.89
CA LEU A 114 36.98 -27.10 29.34
C LEU A 114 37.69 -25.79 29.72
N ALA A 115 38.90 -25.86 30.29
CA ALA A 115 39.68 -24.67 30.61
C ALA A 115 40.10 -23.91 29.35
N ALA A 116 40.52 -24.63 28.29
CA ALA A 116 40.86 -24.03 27.00
C ALA A 116 39.64 -23.36 26.33
N GLU A 117 38.46 -23.99 26.39
CA GLU A 117 37.22 -23.38 25.91
C GLU A 117 36.83 -22.13 26.71
N LEU A 118 37.02 -22.16 28.03
CA LEU A 118 36.79 -21.01 28.92
C LEU A 118 37.73 -19.84 28.65
N GLU A 119 38.99 -20.09 28.29
CA GLU A 119 39.91 -19.03 27.89
C GLU A 119 39.53 -18.37 26.55
N ALA A 120 38.88 -19.09 25.64
CA ALA A 120 38.44 -18.57 24.34
C ALA A 120 37.15 -17.74 24.41
N LEU A 121 36.30 -17.96 25.42
CA LEU A 121 35.00 -17.31 25.58
C LEU A 121 35.05 -15.77 25.62
N PRO A 122 35.97 -15.12 26.36
CA PRO A 122 36.08 -13.66 26.38
C PRO A 122 36.37 -13.07 25.00
N ARG A 123 37.20 -13.73 24.19
CA ARG A 123 37.52 -13.29 22.84
C ARG A 123 36.31 -13.41 21.91
N LEU A 124 35.61 -14.54 21.96
CA LEU A 124 34.37 -14.74 21.20
C LEU A 124 33.28 -13.73 21.58
N ALA A 125 33.18 -13.36 22.85
CA ALA A 125 32.23 -12.35 23.32
C ALA A 125 32.55 -10.96 22.75
N VAL A 126 33.84 -10.58 22.67
CA VAL A 126 34.27 -9.33 22.03
C VAL A 126 34.01 -9.36 20.53
N GLU A 127 34.39 -10.43 19.83
CA GLU A 127 34.15 -10.58 18.39
C GLU A 127 32.64 -10.52 18.06
N MET A 128 31.79 -11.11 18.90
CA MET A 128 30.33 -11.02 18.76
C MET A 128 29.81 -9.59 19.00
N ALA A 129 30.33 -8.89 20.01
CA ALA A 129 29.93 -7.51 20.29
C ALA A 129 30.34 -6.54 19.17
N ASP A 130 31.52 -6.74 18.59
CA ASP A 130 32.02 -5.95 17.45
C ASP A 130 31.18 -6.22 16.19
N ALA A 131 30.87 -7.49 15.92
CA ALA A 131 30.01 -7.88 14.80
C ALA A 131 28.58 -7.32 14.95
N GLU A 132 28.01 -7.36 16.15
CA GLU A 132 26.70 -6.77 16.44
C GLU A 132 26.71 -5.25 16.26
N SER A 133 27.75 -4.57 16.73
CA SER A 133 27.90 -3.12 16.56
C SER A 133 28.01 -2.74 15.08
N ALA A 134 28.80 -3.48 14.30
CA ALA A 134 28.94 -3.27 12.86
C ALA A 134 27.61 -3.53 12.12
N TYR A 135 26.86 -4.57 12.51
CA TYR A 135 25.54 -4.85 11.96
C TYR A 135 24.55 -3.71 12.22
N GLN A 136 24.51 -3.20 13.45
CA GLN A 136 23.63 -2.08 13.81
C GLN A 136 23.98 -0.81 13.04
N GLU A 137 25.27 -0.53 12.82
CA GLU A 137 25.69 0.62 12.02
C GLU A 137 25.24 0.50 10.56
N ILE A 138 25.45 -0.66 9.94
CA ILE A 138 24.99 -0.94 8.57
C ILE A 138 23.46 -0.85 8.47
N GLU A 139 22.74 -1.37 9.46
CA GLU A 139 21.27 -1.31 9.48
C GLU A 139 20.76 0.15 9.55
N GLN A 140 21.40 1.00 10.37
CA GLN A 140 21.08 2.43 10.41
C GLN A 140 21.37 3.13 9.09
N GLN A 141 22.52 2.85 8.47
CA GLN A 141 22.86 3.39 7.16
C GLN A 141 21.87 2.96 6.08
N GLN A 142 21.45 1.68 6.09
CA GLN A 142 20.43 1.16 5.17
C GLN A 142 19.09 1.88 5.36
N LYS A 143 18.64 2.05 6.61
CA LYS A 143 17.40 2.78 6.92
C LYS A 143 17.45 4.22 6.40
N GLY A 144 18.54 4.94 6.66
CA GLY A 144 18.73 6.32 6.18
C GLY A 144 18.79 6.43 4.65
N ALA A 145 19.45 5.48 3.98
CA ALA A 145 19.48 5.42 2.52
C ALA A 145 18.09 5.14 1.93
N GLN A 146 17.32 4.25 2.56
CA GLN A 146 15.97 3.90 2.13
C GLN A 146 15.00 5.08 2.27
N GLU A 147 15.04 5.81 3.39
CA GLU A 147 14.27 7.04 3.56
C GLU A 147 14.61 8.10 2.51
N THR A 148 15.90 8.27 2.22
CA THR A 148 16.36 9.21 1.19
C THR A 148 15.84 8.80 -0.19
N LEU A 149 15.88 7.50 -0.53
CA LEU A 149 15.36 6.97 -1.78
C LEU A 149 13.85 7.23 -1.91
N TRP A 150 13.07 6.99 -0.85
CA TRP A 150 11.64 7.27 -0.83
C TRP A 150 11.34 8.75 -1.04
N ASN A 151 12.08 9.64 -0.36
CA ASN A 151 11.93 11.08 -0.51
C ASN A 151 12.24 11.55 -1.93
N VAL A 152 13.31 11.05 -2.55
CA VAL A 152 13.68 11.39 -3.93
C VAL A 152 12.64 10.85 -4.92
N LYS A 153 12.16 9.62 -4.73
CA LYS A 153 11.14 9.01 -5.59
C LYS A 153 9.81 9.79 -5.54
N ALA A 154 9.39 10.22 -4.34
CA ALA A 154 8.20 11.05 -4.18
C ALA A 154 8.35 12.43 -4.86
N LYS A 155 9.52 13.07 -4.74
CA LYS A 155 9.82 14.33 -5.43
C LYS A 155 9.79 14.15 -6.96
N LEU A 156 10.36 13.06 -7.48
CA LEU A 156 10.37 12.76 -8.91
C LEU A 156 8.95 12.59 -9.46
N GLN A 157 8.12 11.81 -8.77
CA GLN A 157 6.72 11.61 -9.16
C GLN A 157 5.93 12.93 -9.17
N ARG A 158 6.18 13.81 -8.19
CA ARG A 158 5.58 15.15 -8.16
C ARG A 158 6.05 16.03 -9.32
N CYS A 159 7.33 15.96 -9.68
CA CYS A 159 7.86 16.67 -10.84
C CYS A 159 7.19 16.20 -12.15
N ASP A 160 7.04 14.89 -12.34
CA ASP A 160 6.37 14.33 -13.52
C ASP A 160 4.90 14.80 -13.62
N GLU A 161 4.19 14.83 -12.49
CA GLU A 161 2.82 15.31 -12.46
C GLU A 161 2.73 16.81 -12.77
N LEU A 162 3.64 17.63 -12.22
CA LEU A 162 3.71 19.06 -12.52
C LEU A 162 4.07 19.33 -13.99
N GLU A 163 4.94 18.52 -14.59
CA GLU A 163 5.29 18.65 -16.00
C GLU A 163 4.09 18.36 -16.91
N LYS A 164 3.31 17.32 -16.62
CA LYS A 164 2.06 17.03 -17.34
C LYS A 164 1.06 18.17 -17.22
N ARG A 165 0.82 18.66 -15.99
CA ARG A 165 -0.08 19.80 -15.75
C ARG A 165 0.38 21.07 -16.46
N LYS A 166 1.69 21.31 -16.53
CA LYS A 166 2.25 22.45 -17.27
C LYS A 166 1.95 22.33 -18.77
N LYS A 167 2.20 21.17 -19.38
CA LYS A 167 1.92 20.91 -20.80
C LYS A 167 0.45 21.11 -21.15
N ASP A 168 -0.47 20.64 -20.29
CA ASP A 168 -1.91 20.79 -20.51
C ASP A 168 -2.34 22.27 -20.42
N LYS A 169 -1.80 23.02 -19.45
CA LYS A 169 -2.05 24.46 -19.32
C LYS A 169 -1.48 25.27 -20.48
N GLU A 170 -0.29 24.92 -20.98
CA GLU A 170 0.31 25.59 -22.15
C GLU A 170 -0.53 25.39 -23.41
N LYS A 171 -1.07 24.17 -23.62
CA LYS A 171 -2.01 23.90 -24.70
C LYS A 171 -3.30 24.72 -24.57
N ALA A 172 -3.90 24.74 -23.38
CA ALA A 172 -5.11 25.52 -23.14
C ALA A 172 -4.89 27.03 -23.35
N LEU A 173 -3.77 27.56 -22.85
CA LEU A 173 -3.40 28.96 -23.05
C LEU A 173 -3.21 29.30 -24.53
N SER A 174 -2.52 28.44 -25.28
CA SER A 174 -2.32 28.64 -26.72
C SER A 174 -3.65 28.63 -27.48
N GLN A 175 -4.58 27.74 -27.12
CA GLN A 175 -5.91 27.72 -27.72
C GLN A 175 -6.71 28.99 -27.39
N SER A 176 -6.75 29.39 -26.12
CA SER A 176 -7.44 30.61 -25.69
C SER A 176 -6.85 31.86 -26.33
N ALA A 177 -5.53 31.96 -26.49
CA ALA A 177 -4.89 33.08 -27.18
C ALA A 177 -5.28 33.14 -28.67
N LYS A 178 -5.42 31.99 -29.33
CA LYS A 178 -5.90 31.92 -30.71
C LYS A 178 -7.37 32.38 -30.83
N GLU A 179 -8.23 31.88 -29.95
CA GLU A 179 -9.64 32.27 -29.90
C GLU A 179 -9.80 33.76 -29.60
N GLU A 180 -9.02 34.29 -28.65
CA GLU A 180 -8.99 35.73 -28.34
C GLU A 180 -8.61 36.56 -29.57
N GLY A 181 -7.59 36.13 -30.33
CA GLY A 181 -7.19 36.78 -31.57
C GLY A 181 -8.34 36.84 -32.59
N ILE A 182 -9.01 35.72 -32.83
CA ILE A 182 -10.17 35.63 -33.72
C ILE A 182 -11.29 36.56 -33.24
N TYR A 183 -11.64 36.52 -31.95
CA TYR A 183 -12.72 37.36 -31.43
C TYR A 183 -12.38 38.85 -31.47
N ARG A 184 -11.11 39.21 -31.30
CA ARG A 184 -10.66 40.60 -31.43
C ARG A 184 -10.79 41.10 -32.86
N GLU A 185 -10.41 40.28 -33.84
CA GLU A 185 -10.60 40.59 -35.26
C GLU A 185 -12.08 40.70 -35.62
N LEU A 186 -12.91 39.76 -35.17
CA LEU A 186 -14.35 39.81 -35.38
C LEU A 186 -14.99 41.03 -34.71
N ALA A 187 -14.60 41.38 -33.48
CA ALA A 187 -15.10 42.56 -32.79
C ALA A 187 -14.75 43.85 -33.54
N ARG A 188 -13.56 43.92 -34.13
CA ARG A 188 -13.16 45.05 -34.99
C ARG A 188 -13.95 45.05 -36.30
N ALA A 189 -14.08 43.91 -36.96
CA ALA A 189 -14.77 43.77 -38.24
C ALA A 189 -16.28 44.01 -38.13
N PHE A 190 -16.94 43.61 -37.05
CA PHE A 190 -18.37 43.85 -36.82
C PHE A 190 -18.65 45.11 -35.99
N GLY A 191 -17.60 45.84 -35.61
CA GLY A 191 -17.70 47.15 -34.96
C GLY A 191 -18.14 48.26 -35.91
N LYS A 192 -18.23 49.48 -35.38
CA LYS A 192 -18.72 50.66 -36.11
C LYS A 192 -17.90 50.96 -37.36
N GLY A 193 -16.56 50.88 -37.27
CA GLY A 193 -15.63 51.11 -38.38
C GLY A 193 -15.17 49.86 -39.12
N GLY A 194 -15.98 48.80 -39.07
CA GLY A 194 -15.75 47.59 -39.85
C GLY A 194 -16.73 47.49 -41.00
N ILE A 195 -17.41 46.34 -41.09
CA ILE A 195 -18.41 46.01 -42.10
C ILE A 195 -19.56 47.03 -42.11
N GLN A 196 -19.95 47.59 -40.96
CA GLN A 196 -21.02 48.59 -40.90
C GLN A 196 -20.65 49.87 -41.69
N ALA A 197 -19.47 50.44 -41.43
CA ALA A 197 -18.96 51.58 -42.20
C ALA A 197 -18.80 51.24 -43.68
N LEU A 198 -18.24 50.06 -44.00
CA LEU A 198 -18.10 49.61 -45.39
C LEU A 198 -19.44 49.52 -46.13
N LEU A 199 -20.48 48.98 -45.48
CA LEU A 199 -21.82 48.88 -46.06
C LEU A 199 -22.44 50.27 -46.31
N ILE A 200 -22.18 51.23 -45.43
CA ILE A 200 -22.59 52.63 -45.59
C ILE A 200 -21.84 53.25 -46.77
N GLU A 201 -20.51 53.14 -46.80
CA GLU A 201 -19.66 53.64 -47.89
C GLU A 201 -20.05 53.08 -49.26
N MET A 202 -20.45 51.80 -49.32
CA MET A 202 -20.94 51.19 -50.56
C MET A 202 -22.33 51.70 -50.97
N ALA A 203 -23.17 52.11 -50.04
CA ALA A 203 -24.53 52.59 -50.32
C ALA A 203 -24.59 54.08 -50.67
N LEU A 204 -23.71 54.90 -50.10
CA LEU A 204 -23.76 56.36 -50.25
C LEU A 204 -23.65 56.86 -51.69
N PRO A 205 -22.75 56.34 -52.56
CA PRO A 205 -22.69 56.80 -53.95
C PRO A 205 -24.01 56.60 -54.71
N GLU A 206 -24.73 55.50 -54.42
CA GLU A 206 -26.04 55.25 -55.04
C GLU A 206 -27.09 56.26 -54.57
N ILE A 207 -27.07 56.62 -53.27
CA ILE A 207 -27.96 57.64 -52.69
C ILE A 207 -27.61 59.01 -53.23
N GLU A 208 -26.32 59.34 -53.33
CA GLU A 208 -25.82 60.62 -53.82
C GLU A 208 -26.25 60.88 -55.26
N VAL A 209 -26.06 59.90 -56.15
CA VAL A 209 -26.47 60.01 -57.56
C VAL A 209 -27.97 60.26 -57.67
N GLU A 210 -28.78 59.49 -56.95
CA GLU A 210 -30.24 59.61 -57.02
C GLU A 210 -30.75 60.90 -56.36
N ALA A 211 -30.16 61.31 -55.24
CA ALA A 211 -30.47 62.57 -54.57
C ALA A 211 -30.12 63.76 -55.47
N ASN A 212 -28.95 63.74 -56.13
CA ASN A 212 -28.53 64.81 -57.04
C ASN A 212 -29.38 64.87 -58.32
N ARG A 213 -29.83 63.72 -58.83
CA ARG A 213 -30.77 63.67 -59.96
C ARG A 213 -32.08 64.38 -59.63
N LEU A 214 -32.61 64.15 -58.43
CA LEU A 214 -33.84 64.79 -57.95
C LEU A 214 -33.64 66.25 -57.59
N LEU A 215 -32.58 66.55 -56.85
CA LEU A 215 -32.25 67.91 -56.43
C LEU A 215 -32.01 68.81 -57.65
N GLY A 216 -31.29 68.32 -58.66
CA GLY A 216 -31.06 69.02 -59.91
C GLY A 216 -32.36 69.41 -60.64
N ARG A 217 -33.39 68.55 -60.63
CA ARG A 217 -34.71 68.89 -61.18
C ARG A 217 -35.43 69.99 -60.39
N MET A 218 -35.26 70.01 -59.07
CA MET A 218 -35.93 70.98 -58.18
C MET A 218 -35.21 72.32 -58.06
N THR A 219 -33.95 72.39 -58.48
CA THR A 219 -33.10 73.58 -58.31
C THR A 219 -32.49 74.07 -59.61
N ASP A 220 -32.92 73.57 -60.76
CA ASP A 220 -32.32 73.86 -62.07
C ASP A 220 -30.81 73.58 -62.12
N ASN A 221 -30.39 72.45 -61.53
CA ASN A 221 -28.98 72.03 -61.35
C ASN A 221 -28.10 73.02 -60.58
N ARG A 222 -28.68 73.91 -59.76
CA ARG A 222 -27.90 74.84 -58.92
C ARG A 222 -27.37 74.24 -57.63
N MET A 223 -27.87 73.08 -57.19
CA MET A 223 -27.49 72.47 -55.92
C MET A 223 -27.08 71.01 -56.10
N HIS A 224 -26.00 70.62 -55.44
CA HIS A 224 -25.51 69.24 -55.39
C HIS A 224 -25.19 68.82 -53.95
N VAL A 225 -25.69 67.65 -53.54
CA VAL A 225 -25.38 66.97 -52.28
C VAL A 225 -24.14 66.10 -52.46
N LYS A 226 -23.27 66.09 -51.47
CA LYS A 226 -22.17 65.15 -51.36
C LYS A 226 -22.09 64.59 -49.94
N PHE A 227 -21.94 63.27 -49.83
CA PHE A 227 -21.72 62.60 -48.55
C PHE A 227 -20.23 62.38 -48.32
N GLU A 228 -19.74 62.79 -47.15
CA GLU A 228 -18.34 62.62 -46.76
C GLU A 228 -18.25 61.66 -45.57
N THR A 229 -17.61 60.52 -45.79
CA THR A 229 -17.48 59.48 -44.75
C THR A 229 -16.27 59.63 -43.85
N GLN A 230 -15.42 60.62 -44.15
CA GLN A 230 -14.15 60.83 -43.48
C GLN A 230 -13.93 62.32 -43.27
N ARG A 231 -13.49 62.68 -42.07
CA ARG A 231 -13.09 64.04 -41.74
C ARG A 231 -11.75 64.04 -41.01
N GLU A 232 -10.86 64.92 -41.43
CA GLU A 232 -9.64 65.21 -40.69
C GLU A 232 -9.95 66.00 -39.42
N THR A 233 -9.48 65.50 -38.28
CA THR A 233 -9.56 66.22 -37.02
C THR A 233 -8.51 67.34 -36.98
N LYS A 234 -8.68 68.29 -36.05
CA LYS A 234 -7.67 69.34 -35.79
C LYS A 234 -6.28 68.80 -35.42
N LYS A 235 -6.17 67.50 -35.10
CA LYS A 235 -4.92 66.80 -34.77
C LYS A 235 -4.31 66.05 -35.97
N GLY A 236 -4.96 66.06 -37.13
CA GLY A 236 -4.54 65.34 -38.34
C GLY A 236 -5.01 63.89 -38.42
N ASP A 237 -5.73 63.39 -37.41
CA ASP A 237 -6.32 62.05 -37.46
C ASP A 237 -7.58 62.05 -38.33
N VAL A 238 -7.70 61.09 -39.25
CA VAL A 238 -8.92 60.85 -40.04
C VAL A 238 -9.91 60.09 -39.19
N VAL A 239 -11.11 60.65 -39.00
CA VAL A 239 -12.20 60.02 -38.26
C VAL A 239 -13.33 59.68 -39.23
N GLU A 240 -13.87 58.48 -39.11
CA GLU A 240 -15.10 58.08 -39.80
C GLU A 240 -16.27 58.93 -39.29
N THR A 241 -16.94 59.61 -40.21
CA THR A 241 -18.12 60.42 -39.96
C THR A 241 -19.15 60.18 -41.07
N LEU A 242 -20.29 60.85 -41.00
CA LEU A 242 -21.20 60.98 -42.13
C LEU A 242 -21.62 62.43 -42.22
N ASP A 243 -20.76 63.23 -42.84
CA ASP A 243 -20.99 64.66 -43.02
C ASP A 243 -21.69 64.88 -44.38
N ILE A 244 -22.65 65.80 -44.41
CA ILE A 244 -23.40 66.16 -45.63
C ILE A 244 -23.00 67.57 -46.03
N THR A 245 -22.39 67.69 -47.20
CA THR A 245 -22.01 68.97 -47.78
C THR A 245 -22.85 69.25 -49.01
N ILE A 246 -23.12 70.53 -49.24
CA ILE A 246 -23.94 70.98 -50.35
C ILE A 246 -23.12 72.00 -51.13
N SER A 247 -22.99 71.78 -52.44
CA SER A 247 -22.38 72.72 -53.37
C SER A 247 -23.46 73.50 -54.10
N ASP A 248 -23.36 74.83 -54.09
CA ASP A 248 -24.19 75.74 -54.87
C ASP A 248 -23.37 76.86 -55.52
N GLU A 249 -24.05 77.87 -56.10
CA GLU A 249 -23.42 79.03 -56.75
C GLU A 249 -22.50 79.85 -55.81
N LEU A 250 -22.71 79.79 -54.50
CA LEU A 250 -21.94 80.51 -53.49
C LEU A 250 -20.77 79.65 -52.92
N GLY A 251 -20.67 78.39 -53.33
CA GLY A 251 -19.62 77.46 -52.95
C GLY A 251 -20.12 76.21 -52.22
N THR A 252 -19.20 75.48 -51.58
CA THR A 252 -19.53 74.28 -50.82
C THR A 252 -19.62 74.60 -49.34
N ARG A 253 -20.76 74.26 -48.72
CA ARG A 253 -21.09 74.59 -47.33
C ARG A 253 -21.75 73.39 -46.65
N ASN A 254 -21.67 73.32 -45.32
CA ASN A 254 -22.35 72.28 -44.57
C ASN A 254 -23.87 72.45 -44.64
N TYR A 255 -24.60 71.33 -44.61
CA TYR A 255 -26.06 71.30 -44.65
C TYR A 255 -26.73 72.23 -43.63
N GLU A 256 -26.15 72.41 -42.43
CA GLU A 256 -26.73 73.27 -41.38
C GLU A 256 -26.78 74.76 -41.74
N MET A 257 -26.07 75.19 -42.78
CA MET A 257 -26.01 76.59 -43.22
C MET A 257 -27.12 77.00 -44.21
N PHE A 258 -27.96 76.06 -44.63
CA PHE A 258 -28.99 76.29 -45.65
C PHE A 258 -30.31 76.75 -45.02
N SER A 259 -31.04 77.60 -45.76
CA SER A 259 -32.34 78.12 -45.32
C SER A 259 -33.40 77.01 -45.21
N GLY A 260 -34.48 77.23 -44.46
CA GLY A 260 -35.53 76.23 -44.24
C GLY A 260 -36.12 75.61 -45.52
N GLY A 261 -36.27 76.41 -46.59
CA GLY A 261 -36.78 75.91 -47.88
C GLY A 261 -35.73 75.17 -48.72
N GLU A 262 -34.45 75.53 -48.60
CA GLU A 262 -33.35 74.80 -49.27
C GLU A 262 -33.09 73.46 -48.57
N ALA A 263 -33.01 73.48 -47.25
CA ALA A 263 -32.92 72.29 -46.42
C ALA A 263 -34.08 71.33 -46.68
N PHE A 264 -35.28 71.85 -46.92
CA PHE A 264 -36.44 71.05 -47.29
C PHE A 264 -36.21 70.27 -48.59
N ARG A 265 -35.80 70.92 -49.69
CA ARG A 265 -35.53 70.23 -50.97
C ARG A 265 -34.40 69.21 -50.86
N ILE A 266 -33.35 69.54 -50.12
CA ILE A 266 -32.24 68.62 -49.84
C ILE A 266 -32.76 67.36 -49.11
N ASN A 267 -33.50 67.55 -48.02
CA ASN A 267 -34.08 66.46 -47.25
C ASN A 267 -35.04 65.61 -48.09
N PHE A 268 -35.87 66.26 -48.92
CA PHE A 268 -36.80 65.59 -49.80
C PHE A 268 -36.07 64.70 -50.81
N ALA A 269 -35.06 65.23 -51.50
CA ALA A 269 -34.24 64.48 -52.45
C ALA A 269 -33.56 63.26 -51.79
N ILE A 270 -32.95 63.47 -50.61
CA ILE A 270 -32.27 62.39 -49.87
C ILE A 270 -33.25 61.31 -49.42
N ARG A 271 -34.43 61.68 -48.90
CA ARG A 271 -35.46 60.72 -48.47
C ARG A 271 -35.97 59.85 -49.61
N ILE A 272 -36.24 60.46 -50.77
CA ILE A 272 -36.69 59.71 -51.94
C ILE A 272 -35.57 58.79 -52.46
N ALA A 273 -34.33 59.29 -52.55
CA ALA A 273 -33.18 58.50 -52.94
C ALA A 273 -32.98 57.27 -52.04
N LEU A 274 -33.06 57.46 -50.73
CA LEU A 274 -32.99 56.37 -49.74
C LEU A 274 -34.15 55.38 -49.91
N SER A 275 -35.38 55.87 -50.08
CA SER A 275 -36.57 55.03 -50.26
C SER A 275 -36.47 54.16 -51.51
N ARG A 276 -35.94 54.71 -52.61
CA ARG A 276 -35.70 53.96 -53.86
C ARG A 276 -34.59 52.93 -53.72
N LEU A 277 -33.51 53.28 -53.04
CA LEU A 277 -32.43 52.33 -52.77
C LEU A 277 -32.98 51.12 -51.98
N LEU A 278 -33.77 51.37 -50.94
CA LEU A 278 -34.38 50.32 -50.12
C LEU A 278 -35.34 49.46 -50.94
N ALA A 279 -36.23 50.06 -51.74
CA ALA A 279 -37.15 49.34 -52.60
C ALA A 279 -36.41 48.45 -53.63
N ARG A 280 -35.39 49.01 -54.30
CA ARG A 280 -34.56 48.28 -55.27
C ARG A 280 -33.84 47.10 -54.60
N ARG A 281 -33.24 47.30 -53.42
CA ARG A 281 -32.55 46.22 -52.67
C ARG A 281 -33.51 45.13 -52.20
N ALA A 282 -34.76 45.47 -51.91
CA ALA A 282 -35.82 44.51 -51.59
C ALA A 282 -36.41 43.80 -52.82
N GLY A 283 -35.99 44.18 -54.05
CA GLY A 283 -36.58 43.66 -55.28
C GLY A 283 -38.04 44.06 -55.50
N ALA A 284 -38.49 45.12 -54.81
CA ALA A 284 -39.87 45.60 -54.87
C ALA A 284 -39.91 46.96 -55.60
N PRO A 285 -40.94 47.21 -56.43
CA PRO A 285 -41.17 48.55 -56.95
C PRO A 285 -41.55 49.49 -55.79
N LEU A 286 -41.33 50.79 -55.98
CA LEU A 286 -41.85 51.84 -55.10
C LEU A 286 -42.99 52.58 -55.81
N PRO A 287 -44.17 51.95 -55.99
CA PRO A 287 -45.24 52.52 -56.82
C PRO A 287 -45.95 53.68 -56.13
N THR A 288 -45.97 53.70 -54.79
CA THR A 288 -46.75 54.67 -54.02
C THR A 288 -45.85 55.44 -53.07
N LEU A 289 -45.92 56.77 -53.14
CA LEU A 289 -45.32 57.68 -52.18
C LEU A 289 -46.43 58.30 -51.31
N ILE A 290 -46.32 58.18 -50.00
CA ILE A 290 -47.22 58.85 -49.04
C ILE A 290 -46.42 59.90 -48.29
N ILE A 291 -46.88 61.14 -48.30
CA ILE A 291 -46.28 62.25 -47.58
C ILE A 291 -47.31 62.77 -46.58
N ASP A 292 -47.02 62.62 -45.30
CA ASP A 292 -47.89 63.02 -44.20
C ASP A 292 -47.31 64.21 -43.45
N GLU A 293 -48.05 65.34 -43.42
CA GLU A 293 -47.78 66.52 -42.59
C GLU A 293 -46.29 66.98 -42.62
N GLY A 294 -45.61 66.75 -43.75
CA GLY A 294 -44.17 66.94 -43.89
C GLY A 294 -43.73 68.39 -44.15
N PHE A 295 -44.66 69.33 -44.10
CA PHE A 295 -44.52 70.68 -44.68
C PHE A 295 -44.79 71.82 -43.69
N GLY A 296 -44.94 71.51 -42.40
CA GLY A 296 -45.22 72.48 -41.35
C GLY A 296 -44.09 73.51 -41.17
N THR A 297 -44.49 74.80 -41.16
CA THR A 297 -43.69 76.05 -41.11
C THR A 297 -42.95 76.48 -42.38
N GLN A 298 -43.44 76.11 -43.57
CA GLN A 298 -42.98 76.76 -44.81
C GLN A 298 -43.73 78.08 -45.03
N ASP A 299 -43.00 79.13 -45.43
CA ASP A 299 -43.60 80.35 -45.95
C ASP A 299 -44.31 80.07 -47.28
N SER A 300 -45.08 81.03 -47.80
CA SER A 300 -45.76 80.91 -49.11
C SER A 300 -44.78 80.54 -50.25
N SER A 301 -43.49 80.88 -50.10
CA SER A 301 -42.42 80.46 -51.03
C SER A 301 -42.09 78.97 -50.93
N GLY A 302 -42.02 78.39 -49.73
CA GLY A 302 -41.76 76.97 -49.53
C GLY A 302 -42.88 76.05 -50.02
N ILE A 303 -44.14 76.53 -50.01
CA ILE A 303 -45.28 75.80 -50.57
C ILE A 303 -45.17 75.66 -52.10
N GLU A 304 -44.81 76.73 -52.81
CA GLU A 304 -44.63 76.65 -54.27
C GLU A 304 -43.45 75.73 -54.64
N LYS A 305 -42.33 75.83 -53.90
CA LYS A 305 -41.17 74.93 -54.08
C LYS A 305 -41.50 73.46 -53.84
N LEU A 306 -42.46 73.18 -52.97
CA LEU A 306 -42.96 71.83 -52.73
C LEU A 306 -43.81 71.33 -53.89
N LYS A 307 -44.69 72.16 -54.45
CA LYS A 307 -45.46 71.80 -55.65
C LYS A 307 -44.52 71.45 -56.80
N GLU A 308 -43.49 72.28 -57.02
CA GLU A 308 -42.42 72.02 -58.00
C GLU A 308 -41.71 70.69 -57.72
N ALA A 309 -41.36 70.42 -56.45
CA ALA A 309 -40.73 69.18 -56.05
C ALA A 309 -41.58 67.94 -56.34
N ILE A 310 -42.86 67.97 -55.97
CA ILE A 310 -43.80 66.87 -56.21
C ILE A 310 -44.03 66.65 -57.70
N ASN A 311 -44.23 67.74 -58.46
CA ASN A 311 -44.37 67.67 -59.91
C ASN A 311 -43.11 67.07 -60.58
N SER A 312 -41.91 67.39 -60.08
CA SER A 312 -40.64 66.88 -60.63
C SER A 312 -40.44 65.36 -60.46
N ILE A 313 -41.21 64.74 -59.56
CA ILE A 313 -41.17 63.30 -59.28
C ILE A 313 -42.46 62.58 -59.64
N GLN A 314 -43.48 63.28 -60.14
CA GLN A 314 -44.80 62.72 -60.40
C GLN A 314 -44.74 61.51 -61.33
N ASP A 315 -43.92 61.57 -62.38
CA ASP A 315 -43.76 60.49 -63.35
C ASP A 315 -42.93 59.31 -62.82
N ASP A 316 -42.25 59.50 -61.69
CA ASP A 316 -41.44 58.45 -61.10
C ASP A 316 -42.24 57.53 -60.14
N PHE A 317 -43.53 57.83 -59.87
CA PHE A 317 -44.40 57.06 -58.97
C PHE A 317 -45.79 56.84 -59.60
N ASP A 318 -46.38 55.65 -59.44
CA ASP A 318 -47.75 55.36 -59.90
C ASP A 318 -48.80 56.15 -59.11
N LYS A 319 -48.52 56.45 -57.84
CA LYS A 319 -49.42 57.18 -56.95
C LYS A 319 -48.66 58.02 -55.93
N ILE A 320 -48.97 59.30 -55.85
CA ILE A 320 -48.50 60.18 -54.78
C ILE A 320 -49.71 60.60 -53.95
N LEU A 321 -49.67 60.34 -52.65
CA LEU A 321 -50.68 60.71 -51.66
C LEU A 321 -50.08 61.75 -50.73
N VAL A 322 -50.66 62.95 -50.70
CA VAL A 322 -50.22 64.04 -49.85
C VAL A 322 -51.30 64.36 -48.84
N ILE A 323 -50.95 64.26 -47.55
CA ILE A 323 -51.82 64.61 -46.42
C ILE A 323 -51.32 65.92 -45.85
N THR A 324 -52.15 66.97 -45.94
CA THR A 324 -51.79 68.31 -45.52
C THR A 324 -53.01 69.12 -45.11
N HIS A 325 -52.83 69.99 -44.12
CA HIS A 325 -53.81 71.01 -43.73
C HIS A 325 -53.62 72.36 -44.47
N ILE A 326 -52.62 72.46 -45.35
CA ILE A 326 -52.28 73.67 -46.09
C ILE A 326 -53.25 73.86 -47.26
N GLU A 327 -54.03 74.94 -47.25
CA GLU A 327 -55.05 75.17 -48.27
C GLU A 327 -54.43 75.49 -49.63
N GLU A 328 -53.26 76.13 -49.65
CA GLU A 328 -52.54 76.56 -50.85
C GLU A 328 -52.03 75.39 -51.70
N LEU A 329 -51.95 74.17 -51.12
CA LEU A 329 -51.59 72.95 -51.86
C LEU A 329 -52.77 72.31 -52.58
N ARG A 330 -54.01 72.75 -52.33
CA ARG A 330 -55.23 72.16 -52.92
C ARG A 330 -55.20 72.18 -54.44
N ASP A 331 -54.75 73.28 -55.04
CA ASP A 331 -54.75 73.47 -56.49
C ASP A 331 -53.60 72.75 -57.21
N ALA A 332 -52.65 72.17 -56.46
CA ALA A 332 -51.51 71.45 -57.03
C ALA A 332 -51.85 70.01 -57.44
N PHE A 333 -52.98 69.47 -56.96
CA PHE A 333 -53.35 68.07 -57.17
C PHE A 333 -54.67 67.96 -57.92
N PRO A 334 -54.77 67.03 -58.89
CA PRO A 334 -55.96 66.88 -59.72
C PRO A 334 -57.14 66.18 -59.00
N THR A 335 -56.90 65.54 -57.85
CA THR A 335 -57.92 64.82 -57.09
C THR A 335 -57.68 65.02 -55.61
N ARG A 336 -58.74 65.30 -54.85
CA ARG A 336 -58.67 65.64 -53.43
C ARG A 336 -59.56 64.74 -52.59
N ILE A 337 -59.09 64.43 -51.39
CA ILE A 337 -59.90 63.78 -50.34
C ILE A 337 -60.03 64.78 -49.20
N ASP A 338 -61.20 65.41 -49.08
CA ASP A 338 -61.49 66.38 -48.02
C ASP A 338 -62.01 65.68 -46.78
N VAL A 339 -61.32 65.82 -45.66
CA VAL A 339 -61.73 65.24 -44.37
C VAL A 339 -62.32 66.34 -43.48
N VAL A 340 -63.58 66.16 -43.06
CA VAL A 340 -64.32 67.13 -42.24
C VAL A 340 -64.69 66.50 -40.89
N LYS A 341 -64.40 67.21 -39.79
CA LYS A 341 -64.83 66.84 -38.44
C LYS A 341 -66.30 67.21 -38.25
N THR A 342 -67.08 66.30 -37.69
CA THR A 342 -68.51 66.42 -37.35
C THR A 342 -68.73 66.09 -35.87
N GLY A 343 -69.93 66.34 -35.35
CA GLY A 343 -70.29 66.01 -33.96
C GLY A 343 -70.25 64.51 -33.62
N GLU A 344 -70.33 63.63 -34.62
CA GLU A 344 -70.34 62.17 -34.45
C GLU A 344 -69.01 61.49 -34.85
N GLY A 345 -68.02 62.25 -35.34
CA GLY A 345 -66.75 61.71 -35.84
C GLY A 345 -66.21 62.49 -37.03
N SER A 346 -65.32 61.90 -37.84
CA SER A 346 -64.83 62.51 -39.09
C SER A 346 -65.47 61.83 -40.31
N THR A 347 -65.83 62.61 -41.33
CA THR A 347 -66.31 62.13 -42.63
C THR A 347 -65.40 62.62 -43.75
N PHE A 348 -65.48 62.04 -44.96
CA PHE A 348 -64.70 62.50 -46.10
C PHE A 348 -65.54 62.63 -47.39
N SER A 349 -65.11 63.51 -48.29
CA SER A 349 -65.58 63.60 -49.67
C SER A 349 -64.41 63.56 -50.65
N VAL A 350 -64.64 63.04 -51.86
CA VAL A 350 -63.64 63.01 -52.93
C VAL A 350 -64.05 64.04 -53.97
N ASN A 351 -63.16 65.00 -54.25
CA ASN A 351 -63.39 66.12 -55.17
C ASN A 351 -62.37 66.17 -56.29
#